data_AF-A0A0J7JU17-F1
#
_entry.id   AF-A0A0J7JU17-F1
#
_cell.length_a   1.000
_cell.length_b   1.000
_cell.length_c   1.000
_cell.angle_alpha   90.00
_cell.angle_beta   90.00
_cell.angle_gamma   90.00
#
_symmetry.space_group_name_H-M   'P 1'
#
loop_
_entity.id
_entity.type
_entity.pdbx_description
1 polymer ?
#
loop_
_entity_poly.entity_id
_entity_poly.type
_entity_poly.pdbx_seq_one_letter_code
_entity_poly.pdbx_strand_id
1 'polypeptide(L)'
;MTNRWLLHNSFSIDISDAYDNRAVESMVAEKLDEAQAVDETVLNPRLREAKINLILSNAKDVGMRIANQGHNNFVDTILSGSKGDYFNLGQVKGLLGQQIINGSRIPKMVDNGTRTLIHFPRGRLSFRDECESRGFVMSSFYKGVSPREFFFHSMSGRQGVCDTAMTTFMSGYTMRKLVNLMADV
;
A
#
# COMPACT_ATOMS: atom_id res chain seq x y z
N MET A 1 8.31 -13.79 34.36
CA MET A 1 9.37 -12.77 34.60
C MET A 1 9.12 -11.53 33.74
N THR A 2 8.98 -11.68 32.42
CA THR A 2 8.75 -10.58 31.45
C THR A 2 7.52 -9.73 31.75
N ASN A 3 6.35 -10.33 32.02
CA ASN A 3 5.14 -9.56 32.34
C ASN A 3 5.30 -8.71 33.60
N ARG A 4 6.02 -9.22 34.62
CA ARG A 4 6.32 -8.46 35.84
C ARG A 4 7.28 -7.30 35.57
N TRP A 5 8.24 -7.48 34.67
CA TRP A 5 9.14 -6.41 34.25
C TRP A 5 8.40 -5.30 33.47
N LEU A 6 7.45 -5.67 32.60
CA LEU A 6 6.59 -4.73 31.86
C LEU A 6 5.65 -3.92 32.76
N LEU A 7 5.27 -4.44 33.92
CA LEU A 7 4.52 -3.65 34.92
C LEU A 7 5.34 -2.49 35.48
N HIS A 8 6.67 -2.61 35.51
CA HIS A 8 7.59 -1.56 35.98
C HIS A 8 8.20 -0.75 34.82
N ASN A 9 8.30 -1.33 33.63
CA ASN A 9 8.77 -0.67 32.40
C ASN A 9 7.63 -0.70 31.38
N SER A 10 6.76 0.31 31.46
CA SER A 10 5.61 0.41 30.58
C SER A 10 6.03 0.67 29.14
N PHE A 11 5.40 -0.03 28.22
CA PHE A 11 5.51 0.20 26.79
C PHE A 11 4.19 0.76 26.27
N SER A 12 4.25 1.78 25.42
CA SER A 12 3.07 2.37 24.79
C SER A 12 3.42 2.82 23.38
N ILE A 13 2.39 2.94 22.54
CA ILE A 13 2.49 3.52 21.20
C ILE A 13 1.46 4.64 21.13
N ASP A 14 1.87 5.81 20.67
CA ASP A 14 0.98 6.95 20.56
C ASP A 14 0.98 7.59 19.17
N ILE A 15 0.26 8.71 19.03
CA ILE A 15 0.20 9.47 17.78
C ILE A 15 1.53 10.18 17.47
N SER A 16 2.39 10.41 18.46
CA SER A 16 3.70 11.00 18.27
C SER A 16 4.67 10.02 17.61
N ASP A 17 4.52 8.71 17.88
CA ASP A 17 5.23 7.66 17.16
C ASP A 17 4.85 7.65 15.67
N ALA A 18 3.64 8.06 15.32
CA ALA A 18 3.17 8.17 13.94
C ALA A 18 3.58 9.47 13.24
N TYR A 19 4.20 10.41 13.95
CA TYR A 19 4.59 11.72 13.40
C TYR A 19 5.49 11.56 12.17
N ASP A 20 5.07 12.18 11.07
CA ASP A 20 5.74 12.15 9.78
C ASP A 20 6.79 13.27 9.65
N ASN A 21 7.91 12.98 8.99
CA ASN A 21 9.01 13.90 8.77
C ASN A 21 9.03 14.36 7.30
N ARG A 22 9.54 15.57 7.02
CA ARG A 22 9.65 16.11 5.64
C ARG A 22 10.41 15.19 4.68
N ALA A 23 11.23 14.28 5.22
CA ALA A 23 11.95 13.27 4.46
C ALA A 23 11.04 12.38 3.59
N VAL A 24 9.82 12.06 4.06
CA VAL A 24 8.88 11.21 3.31
C VAL A 24 8.42 11.88 2.01
N GLU A 25 8.15 13.18 2.04
CA GLU A 25 7.71 13.92 0.85
C GLU A 25 8.78 13.92 -0.24
N SER A 26 10.06 14.06 0.16
CA SER A 26 11.19 13.97 -0.76
C SER A 26 11.29 12.58 -1.41
N MET A 27 10.94 11.52 -0.67
CA MET A 27 11.00 10.15 -1.19
C MET A 27 9.86 9.84 -2.15
N VAL A 28 8.66 10.38 -1.89
CA VAL A 28 7.54 10.30 -2.83
C VAL A 28 7.92 11.00 -4.13
N ALA A 29 8.52 12.19 -4.05
CA ALA A 29 8.99 12.94 -5.21
C ALA A 29 10.04 12.15 -6.01
N GLU A 30 11.06 11.59 -5.34
CA GLU A 30 12.08 10.72 -5.95
C GLU A 30 11.45 9.57 -6.77
N LYS A 31 10.43 8.89 -6.20
CA LYS A 31 9.74 7.79 -6.89
C LYS A 31 8.89 8.23 -8.07
N LEU A 32 8.28 9.42 -7.98
CA LEU A 32 7.52 10.00 -9.07
C LEU A 32 8.44 10.42 -10.23
N ASP A 33 9.59 11.01 -9.93
CA ASP A 33 10.57 11.39 -10.96
C ASP A 33 11.14 10.16 -11.67
N GLU A 34 11.45 9.08 -10.92
CA GLU A 34 11.88 7.81 -11.50
C GLU A 34 10.81 7.19 -12.41
N ALA A 35 9.55 7.23 -11.99
CA ALA A 35 8.44 6.74 -12.79
C ALA A 35 8.18 7.62 -14.04
N GLN A 36 8.37 8.93 -13.93
CA GLN A 36 8.22 9.86 -15.05
C GLN A 36 9.30 9.62 -16.11
N ALA A 37 10.56 9.41 -15.68
CA ALA A 37 11.64 9.08 -16.60
C ALA A 37 11.35 7.79 -17.41
N VAL A 38 10.71 6.80 -16.80
CA VAL A 38 10.27 5.58 -17.50
C VAL A 38 9.14 5.87 -18.48
N ASP A 39 8.20 6.76 -18.13
CA ASP A 39 7.09 7.13 -19.01
C ASP A 39 7.57 7.78 -20.31
N GLU A 40 8.63 8.60 -20.21
CA GLU A 40 9.23 9.33 -21.32
C GLU A 40 10.19 8.46 -22.16
N THR A 41 10.90 7.51 -21.54
CA THR A 41 11.92 6.69 -22.23
C THR A 41 11.37 5.42 -22.89
N VAL A 42 10.33 4.81 -22.33
CA VAL A 42 9.85 3.49 -22.78
C VAL A 42 8.70 3.63 -23.78
N LEU A 43 9.00 3.38 -25.05
CA LEU A 43 8.01 3.48 -26.14
C LEU A 43 6.91 2.42 -26.07
N ASN A 44 7.22 1.20 -25.63
CA ASN A 44 6.26 0.11 -25.61
C ASN A 44 5.25 0.31 -24.45
N PRO A 45 3.94 0.49 -24.73
CA PRO A 45 2.96 0.82 -23.70
C PRO A 45 2.81 -0.21 -22.60
N ARG A 46 2.92 -1.52 -22.92
CA ARG A 46 2.78 -2.60 -21.94
C ARG A 46 3.99 -2.66 -21.02
N LEU A 47 5.20 -2.54 -21.58
CA LEU A 47 6.43 -2.53 -20.79
C LEU A 47 6.54 -1.28 -19.93
N ARG A 48 6.12 -0.13 -20.47
CA ARG A 48 6.06 1.14 -19.73
C ARG A 48 5.15 1.03 -18.51
N GLU A 49 3.91 0.57 -18.69
CA GLU A 49 2.97 0.39 -17.58
C GLU A 49 3.49 -0.60 -16.54
N ALA A 50 4.08 -1.72 -16.96
CA ALA A 50 4.64 -2.71 -16.05
C ALA A 50 5.81 -2.14 -15.22
N LYS A 51 6.72 -1.37 -15.84
CA LYS A 51 7.84 -0.72 -15.15
C LYS A 51 7.37 0.37 -14.20
N ILE A 52 6.42 1.21 -14.61
CA ILE A 52 5.82 2.23 -13.74
C ILE A 52 5.17 1.57 -12.53
N ASN A 53 4.38 0.51 -12.74
CA ASN A 53 3.74 -0.22 -11.66
C ASN A 53 4.76 -0.81 -10.68
N LEU A 54 5.88 -1.35 -11.18
CA LEU A 54 6.97 -1.86 -10.35
C LEU A 54 7.59 -0.76 -9.49
N ILE A 55 7.96 0.39 -10.08
CA ILE A 55 8.57 1.51 -9.37
C ILE A 55 7.64 2.04 -8.27
N LEU A 56 6.37 2.28 -8.60
CA LEU A 56 5.38 2.79 -7.66
C LEU A 56 5.01 1.75 -6.58
N SER A 57 5.04 0.46 -6.89
CA SER A 57 4.83 -0.60 -5.90
C SER A 57 6.00 -0.72 -4.92
N ASN A 58 7.23 -0.43 -5.38
CA ASN A 58 8.42 -0.39 -4.54
C ASN A 58 8.45 0.86 -3.63
N ALA A 59 7.56 1.84 -3.84
CA ALA A 59 7.41 2.96 -2.91
C ALA A 59 7.01 2.51 -1.50
N LYS A 60 6.57 1.27 -1.31
CA LYS A 60 6.32 0.68 0.02
C LYS A 60 7.57 0.56 0.89
N ASP A 61 8.77 0.58 0.30
CA ASP A 61 10.05 0.49 1.02
C ASP A 61 10.33 1.74 1.88
N VAL A 62 9.48 2.78 1.77
CA VAL A 62 9.49 3.94 2.65
C VAL A 62 9.49 3.55 4.13
N GLY A 63 8.75 2.51 4.51
CA GLY A 63 8.70 2.06 5.89
C GLY A 63 10.04 1.61 6.47
N MET A 64 10.89 0.94 5.67
CA MET A 64 12.23 0.55 6.10
C MET A 64 13.14 1.78 6.27
N ARG A 65 13.05 2.75 5.35
CA ARG A 65 13.81 4.00 5.46
C ARG A 65 13.39 4.83 6.67
N ILE A 66 12.09 4.87 7.00
CA ILE A 66 11.57 5.53 8.21
C ILE A 66 12.10 4.84 9.47
N ALA A 67 12.10 3.51 9.50
CA ALA A 67 12.58 2.76 10.66
C ALA A 67 14.05 3.04 11.02
N ASN A 68 14.87 3.40 10.03
CA ASN A 68 16.29 3.71 10.24
C ASN A 68 16.55 5.14 10.78
N GLN A 69 15.52 5.96 11.01
CA GLN A 69 15.68 7.38 11.39
C GLN A 69 15.76 7.63 12.90
N GLY A 70 15.62 6.60 13.75
CA GLY A 70 15.77 6.73 15.19
C GLY A 70 14.88 5.79 15.99
N HIS A 71 14.85 6.00 17.31
CA HIS A 71 14.01 5.23 18.22
C HIS A 71 12.52 5.55 18.00
N ASN A 72 11.69 4.53 17.88
CA ASN A 72 10.25 4.66 17.67
C ASN A 72 9.55 3.39 18.18
N ASN A 73 8.45 3.54 18.93
CA ASN A 73 7.79 2.39 19.54
C ASN A 73 7.16 1.45 18.49
N PHE A 74 6.75 1.95 17.32
CA PHE A 74 6.35 1.06 16.21
C PHE A 74 7.51 0.18 15.75
N VAL A 75 8.72 0.74 15.67
CA VAL A 75 9.91 -0.02 15.24
C VAL A 75 10.25 -1.09 16.27
N ASP A 76 10.18 -0.80 17.57
CA ASP A 76 10.39 -1.80 18.63
C ASP A 76 9.35 -2.93 18.59
N THR A 77 8.09 -2.61 18.25
CA THR A 77 7.01 -3.59 18.09
C THR A 77 7.28 -4.53 16.91
N ILE A 78 7.80 -3.98 15.81
CA ILE A 78 8.19 -4.74 14.61
C ILE A 78 9.44 -5.59 14.90
N LEU A 79 10.48 -5.01 15.49
CA LEU A 79 11.74 -5.69 15.81
C LEU A 79 11.57 -6.82 16.82
N SER A 80 10.67 -6.64 17.80
CA SER A 80 10.30 -7.71 18.74
C SER A 80 9.51 -8.85 18.08
N GLY A 81 9.00 -8.67 16.86
CA GLY A 81 8.17 -9.63 16.16
C GLY A 81 6.77 -9.78 16.76
N SER A 82 6.35 -8.83 17.60
CA SER A 82 5.08 -8.93 18.32
C SER A 82 3.88 -8.60 17.43
N LYS A 83 3.95 -7.50 16.66
CA LYS A 83 2.90 -7.10 15.73
C LYS A 83 3.37 -6.08 14.71
N GLY A 84 2.85 -6.21 13.49
CA GLY A 84 3.08 -5.28 12.39
C GLY A 84 4.41 -5.53 11.69
N ASP A 85 4.56 -4.91 10.53
CA ASP A 85 5.76 -4.95 9.72
C ASP A 85 6.16 -3.54 9.24
N TYR A 86 7.30 -3.45 8.55
CA TYR A 86 7.75 -2.19 7.95
C TYR A 86 6.76 -1.66 6.91
N PHE A 87 5.97 -2.52 6.28
CA PHE A 87 4.93 -2.10 5.33
C PHE A 87 3.83 -1.31 6.06
N ASN A 88 3.33 -1.82 7.20
CA ASN A 88 2.34 -1.12 8.02
C ASN A 88 2.89 0.21 8.55
N LEU A 89 4.14 0.25 9.02
CA LEU A 89 4.81 1.48 9.42
C LEU A 89 4.86 2.49 8.26
N GLY A 90 5.21 2.02 7.07
CA GLY A 90 5.23 2.81 5.84
C GLY A 90 3.87 3.40 5.50
N GLN A 91 2.77 2.68 5.71
CA GLN A 91 1.42 3.21 5.45
C GLN A 91 0.95 4.22 6.50
N VAL A 92 1.30 3.99 7.77
CA VAL A 92 0.92 4.90 8.87
C VAL A 92 1.66 6.22 8.75
N LYS A 93 2.98 6.18 8.58
CA LYS A 93 3.84 7.36 8.60
C LYS A 93 4.13 7.92 7.20
N GLY A 94 4.37 7.05 6.23
CA GLY A 94 4.93 7.39 4.92
C GLY A 94 3.90 7.68 3.84
N LEU A 95 3.45 6.62 3.15
CA LEU A 95 2.47 6.67 2.07
C LEU A 95 1.74 5.33 1.98
N LEU A 96 0.47 5.33 1.55
CA LEU A 96 -0.26 4.07 1.34
C LEU A 96 0.23 3.29 0.11
N GLY A 97 0.60 3.99 -0.95
CA GLY A 97 1.22 3.41 -2.14
C GLY A 97 0.24 3.04 -3.24
N GLN A 98 0.75 2.30 -4.22
CA GLN A 98 0.01 1.90 -5.40
C GLN A 98 -1.11 0.91 -5.05
N GLN A 99 -2.35 1.30 -5.33
CA GLN A 99 -3.51 0.42 -5.25
C GLN A 99 -3.65 -0.38 -6.55
N ILE A 100 -3.75 -1.70 -6.41
CA ILE A 100 -3.82 -2.64 -7.53
C ILE A 100 -5.19 -3.31 -7.50
N ILE A 101 -5.81 -3.43 -8.67
CA ILE A 101 -7.06 -4.15 -8.88
C ILE A 101 -6.87 -5.16 -10.00
N ASN A 102 -7.20 -6.43 -9.74
CA ASN A 102 -7.06 -7.54 -10.69
C ASN A 102 -5.66 -7.60 -11.36
N GLY A 103 -4.60 -7.35 -10.59
CA GLY A 103 -3.21 -7.41 -11.08
C GLY A 103 -2.75 -6.22 -11.92
N SER A 104 -3.56 -5.17 -12.06
CA SER A 104 -3.23 -3.95 -12.81
C SER A 104 -3.51 -2.68 -12.00
N ARG A 105 -2.89 -1.55 -12.38
CA ARG A 105 -3.28 -0.23 -11.86
C ARG A 105 -4.73 0.08 -12.23
N ILE A 106 -5.37 0.95 -11.47
CA ILE A 106 -6.82 1.20 -11.58
C ILE A 106 -7.19 1.60 -13.02
N PRO A 107 -8.03 0.81 -13.71
CA PRO A 107 -8.39 1.02 -15.11
C PRO A 107 -9.21 2.30 -15.29
N LYS A 108 -8.99 3.00 -16.41
CA LYS A 108 -9.82 4.14 -16.83
C LYS A 108 -11.16 3.58 -17.31
N MET A 109 -12.24 3.84 -16.57
CA MET A 109 -13.58 3.29 -16.83
C MET A 109 -14.62 4.33 -17.25
N VAL A 110 -14.35 5.61 -17.04
CA VAL A 110 -15.28 6.72 -17.29
C VAL A 110 -14.89 7.44 -18.58
N ASP A 111 -15.88 8.08 -19.23
CA ASP A 111 -15.65 8.96 -20.39
C ASP A 111 -14.96 8.21 -21.55
N ASN A 112 -15.57 7.08 -21.96
CA ASN A 112 -15.06 6.14 -22.96
C ASN A 112 -13.64 5.61 -22.66
N GLY A 113 -13.32 5.40 -21.38
CA GLY A 113 -12.04 4.85 -20.95
C GLY A 113 -10.89 5.85 -20.93
N THR A 114 -11.19 7.15 -20.93
CA THR A 114 -10.17 8.21 -20.84
C THR A 114 -9.84 8.60 -19.39
N ARG A 115 -10.76 8.36 -18.44
CA ARG A 115 -10.62 8.77 -17.03
C ARG A 115 -11.02 7.68 -16.04
N THR A 116 -10.49 7.75 -14.82
CA THR A 116 -10.87 6.87 -13.70
C THR A 116 -12.01 7.44 -12.86
N LEU A 117 -12.00 8.75 -12.59
CA LEU A 117 -13.07 9.47 -11.91
C LEU A 117 -13.48 10.72 -12.69
N ILE A 118 -14.74 11.15 -12.54
CA ILE A 118 -15.26 12.39 -13.15
C ILE A 118 -14.55 13.66 -12.66
N HIS A 119 -13.91 13.58 -11.48
CA HIS A 119 -13.20 14.69 -10.85
C HIS A 119 -11.81 14.96 -11.45
N PHE A 120 -11.29 14.05 -12.27
CA PHE A 120 -10.06 14.33 -13.02
C PHE A 120 -10.40 15.16 -14.27
N PRO A 121 -9.62 16.21 -14.58
CA PRO A 121 -9.84 17.03 -15.76
C PRO A 121 -9.72 16.19 -17.04
N ARG A 122 -10.43 16.62 -18.08
CA ARG A 122 -10.30 16.06 -19.42
C ARG A 122 -8.99 16.56 -20.05
N GLY A 123 -8.27 15.67 -20.73
CA GLY A 123 -7.04 16.01 -21.46
C GLY A 123 -5.77 15.53 -20.73
N ARG A 124 -4.67 16.27 -20.92
CA ARG A 124 -3.35 15.91 -20.38
C ARG A 124 -3.28 16.29 -18.89
N LEU A 125 -3.18 15.27 -18.05
CA LEU A 125 -2.91 15.41 -16.63
C LEU A 125 -1.42 15.71 -16.41
N SER A 126 -1.09 16.32 -15.27
CA SER A 126 0.29 16.25 -14.78
C SER A 126 0.64 14.78 -14.51
N PHE A 127 1.92 14.42 -14.59
CA PHE A 127 2.33 13.02 -14.33
C PHE A 127 1.92 12.58 -12.91
N ARG A 128 2.00 13.49 -11.94
CA ARG A 128 1.54 13.28 -10.56
C ARG A 128 0.05 12.94 -10.51
N ASP A 129 -0.80 13.75 -11.15
CA ASP A 129 -2.24 13.52 -11.18
C ASP A 129 -2.60 12.25 -11.97
N GLU A 130 -1.81 11.90 -12.98
CA GLU A 130 -1.98 10.63 -13.70
C GLU A 130 -1.70 9.44 -12.78
N CYS A 131 -0.62 9.47 -12.00
CA CYS A 131 -0.34 8.46 -10.99
C CYS A 131 -1.47 8.35 -9.94
N GLU A 132 -1.94 9.48 -9.41
CA GLU A 132 -3.08 9.51 -8.47
C GLU A 132 -4.34 8.92 -9.12
N SER A 133 -4.64 9.33 -10.36
CA SER A 133 -5.81 8.84 -11.10
C SER A 133 -5.76 7.33 -11.32
N ARG A 134 -4.57 6.75 -11.39
CA ARG A 134 -4.31 5.32 -11.58
C ARG A 134 -4.13 4.57 -10.25
N GLY A 135 -4.44 5.21 -9.13
CA GLY A 135 -4.49 4.58 -7.81
C GLY A 135 -3.21 4.68 -6.99
N PHE A 136 -2.28 5.57 -7.33
CA PHE A 136 -1.14 5.83 -6.45
C PHE A 136 -1.53 6.79 -5.33
N VAL A 137 -1.58 6.30 -4.09
CA VAL A 137 -1.94 7.11 -2.91
C VAL A 137 -0.66 7.61 -2.25
N MET A 138 -0.46 8.93 -2.32
CA MET A 138 0.76 9.60 -1.83
C MET A 138 0.64 9.97 -0.35
N SER A 139 -0.59 10.13 0.13
CA SER A 139 -0.87 10.44 1.53
C SER A 139 -0.62 9.23 2.44
N SER A 140 -0.35 9.48 3.72
CA SER A 140 -0.28 8.48 4.79
C SER A 140 -1.55 8.48 5.63
N PHE A 141 -1.76 7.43 6.45
CA PHE A 141 -2.86 7.44 7.41
C PHE A 141 -2.73 8.56 8.45
N TYR A 142 -1.50 8.92 8.84
CA TYR A 142 -1.25 10.04 9.75
C TYR A 142 -1.69 11.39 9.17
N LYS A 143 -1.31 11.68 7.92
CA LYS A 143 -1.68 12.93 7.22
C LYS A 143 -3.16 12.99 6.84
N GLY A 144 -3.77 11.81 6.66
CA GLY A 144 -5.13 11.68 6.14
C GLY A 144 -5.15 11.62 4.61
N VAL A 145 -6.13 10.93 4.07
CA VAL A 145 -6.28 10.67 2.63
C VAL A 145 -7.33 11.59 2.01
N SER A 146 -7.08 12.05 0.79
CA SER A 146 -8.08 12.80 0.03
C SER A 146 -9.27 11.90 -0.37
N PRO A 147 -10.46 12.46 -0.70
CA PRO A 147 -11.60 11.65 -1.11
C PRO A 147 -11.33 10.77 -2.35
N ARG A 148 -10.49 11.24 -3.29
CA ARG A 148 -10.11 10.48 -4.50
C ARG A 148 -9.22 9.29 -4.12
N GLU A 149 -8.21 9.53 -3.29
CA GLU A 149 -7.33 8.48 -2.76
C GLU A 149 -8.12 7.47 -1.91
N PHE A 150 -9.03 7.94 -1.06
CA PHE A 150 -9.88 7.08 -0.24
C PHE A 150 -10.76 6.16 -1.09
N PHE A 151 -11.32 6.67 -2.18
CA PHE A 151 -12.11 5.85 -3.11
C PHE A 151 -11.26 4.72 -3.72
N PHE A 152 -10.06 5.06 -4.22
CA PHE A 152 -9.15 4.08 -4.80
C PHE A 152 -8.64 3.05 -3.78
N HIS A 153 -8.33 3.48 -2.57
CA HIS A 153 -7.96 2.58 -1.47
C HIS A 153 -9.12 1.63 -1.12
N SER A 154 -10.35 2.16 -1.06
CA SER A 154 -11.55 1.37 -0.78
C SER A 154 -11.83 0.34 -1.88
N MET A 155 -11.56 0.65 -3.15
CA MET A 155 -11.70 -0.32 -4.25
C MET A 155 -10.76 -1.51 -4.06
N SER A 156 -9.47 -1.27 -3.76
CA SER A 156 -8.49 -2.34 -3.53
C SER A 156 -8.82 -3.12 -2.24
N GLY A 157 -9.20 -2.42 -1.17
CA GLY A 157 -9.65 -3.03 0.07
C GLY A 157 -10.87 -3.94 -0.12
N ARG A 158 -11.84 -3.52 -0.94
CA ARG A 158 -13.00 -4.35 -1.28
C ARG A 158 -12.61 -5.64 -1.98
N GLN A 159 -11.68 -5.57 -2.94
CA GLN A 159 -11.17 -6.77 -3.60
C GLN A 159 -10.55 -7.73 -2.58
N GLY A 160 -9.70 -7.23 -1.67
CA GLY A 160 -9.07 -8.05 -0.64
C GLY A 160 -10.08 -8.75 0.29
N VAL A 161 -11.16 -8.08 0.68
CA VAL A 161 -12.25 -8.69 1.47
C VAL A 161 -12.97 -9.78 0.68
N CYS A 162 -13.28 -9.53 -0.59
CA CYS A 162 -13.89 -10.53 -1.47
C CYS A 162 -12.97 -11.75 -1.68
N ASP A 163 -11.67 -11.53 -1.92
CA ASP A 163 -10.67 -12.59 -2.10
C ASP A 163 -10.51 -13.43 -0.83
N THR A 164 -10.58 -12.79 0.34
CA THR A 164 -10.56 -13.49 1.64
C THR A 164 -11.78 -14.38 1.80
N ALA A 165 -12.98 -13.90 1.44
CA ALA A 165 -14.21 -14.69 1.52
C ALA A 165 -14.16 -15.91 0.58
N MET A 166 -13.67 -15.73 -0.65
CA MET A 166 -13.51 -16.82 -1.61
C MET A 166 -12.46 -17.84 -1.15
N THR A 167 -11.30 -17.37 -0.66
CA THR A 167 -10.22 -18.22 -0.15
C THR A 167 -10.69 -19.04 1.07
N THR A 168 -11.48 -18.44 1.97
CA THR A 168 -12.03 -19.13 3.14
C THR A 168 -12.97 -20.27 2.74
N PHE A 169 -13.86 -20.03 1.77
CA PHE A 169 -14.74 -21.07 1.24
C PHE A 169 -13.93 -22.21 0.59
N MET A 170 -12.98 -21.88 -0.29
CA MET A 170 -12.19 -22.86 -1.04
C MET A 170 -11.28 -23.70 -0.13
N SER A 171 -10.57 -23.06 0.80
CA SER A 171 -9.69 -23.74 1.75
C SER A 171 -10.46 -24.69 2.67
N GLY A 172 -11.57 -24.25 3.25
CA GLY A 172 -12.40 -25.10 4.11
C GLY A 172 -13.05 -26.28 3.38
N TYR A 173 -13.43 -26.10 2.11
CA TYR A 173 -13.92 -27.20 1.28
C TYR A 173 -12.81 -28.19 0.93
N THR A 174 -11.63 -27.68 0.56
CA THR A 174 -10.45 -28.49 0.21
C THR A 174 -9.97 -29.31 1.40
N MET A 175 -9.90 -28.70 2.60
CA MET A 175 -9.56 -29.40 3.84
C MET A 175 -10.54 -30.54 4.13
N ARG A 176 -11.86 -30.31 4.02
CA ARG A 176 -12.86 -31.37 4.23
C ARG A 176 -12.70 -32.54 3.25
N LYS A 177 -12.43 -32.25 1.98
CA LYS A 177 -12.14 -33.29 0.98
C LYS A 177 -10.89 -34.09 1.34
N LEU A 178 -9.80 -33.41 1.71
CA LEU A 178 -8.54 -34.05 2.06
C LEU A 178 -8.70 -34.95 3.28
N VAL A 179 -9.39 -34.49 4.33
CA VAL A 179 -9.67 -35.28 5.53
C VAL A 179 -10.50 -36.52 5.18
N ASN A 180 -11.56 -36.37 4.39
CA ASN A 180 -12.39 -37.51 4.00
C ASN A 180 -11.64 -38.52 3.12
N LEU A 181 -10.74 -38.07 2.23
CA LEU A 181 -9.91 -38.96 1.41
C LEU A 181 -8.88 -39.74 2.22
N MET A 182 -8.37 -39.15 3.31
CA MET A 182 -7.41 -39.79 4.21
C MET A 182 -8.06 -40.55 5.37
N ALA A 183 -9.39 -40.55 5.47
CA ALA A 183 -10.10 -41.16 6.61
C ALA A 183 -10.03 -42.70 6.62
N ASP A 184 -9.79 -43.32 5.46
CA ASP A 184 -9.73 -44.78 5.30
C ASP A 184 -8.28 -45.32 5.21
N VAL A 185 -7.28 -44.46 5.39
CA VAL A 185 -5.85 -44.84 5.52
C VAL A 185 -5.54 -45.03 7.00
#